data_AF-A0A257JGZ3-F1
#
_entry.id   AF-A0A257JGZ3-F1
#
_cell.length_a   1.000
_cell.length_b   1.000
_cell.length_c   1.000
_cell.angle_alpha   90.00
_cell.angle_beta   90.00
_cell.angle_gamma   90.00
#
_symmetry.space_group_name_H-M   'P 1'
#
loop_
_entity.id
_entity.type
_entity.pdbx_description
1 polymer ?
#
loop_
_entity_poly.entity_id
_entity_poly.type
_entity_poly.pdbx_seq_one_letter_code
_entity_poly.pdbx_strand_id
1 'polypeptide(L)'
;MLTLRPYQQEAIDAIYAYFEDHKGNPLLVLPTAAGKALVLSAFSEGVLKTWPDQRILVVTHSRELIAQNHAEMVGLWPEAPAGIYSAGLGRREADARILFAGIQSVHRRTVEIGHCDLVLIDEAHLIPVASATMYRRFIDGLTAINPKLKVIGLTATPYRLESGMLHEGEGALFTDIAYEISVRELIDQGYLCPLVSKQPKTKLNLAGVGSRGGEFIASELQAAVDQEAITRAAVSEIITYGEDRKSWLAFCSGVDHARHVAEEFRSRGISCETIFGDTPKDERDRIIATFKRQEIRALAS
;
A
#
# COMPACT_ATOMS: atom_id res chain seq x y z
N MET A 1 13.91 -15.20 -17.70
CA MET A 1 12.50 -14.76 -17.75
C MET A 1 11.86 -15.10 -16.42
N LEU A 2 11.34 -14.10 -15.73
CA LEU A 2 10.58 -14.33 -14.50
C LEU A 2 9.23 -14.95 -14.90
N THR A 3 8.88 -16.11 -14.34
CA THR A 3 7.60 -16.77 -14.63
C THR A 3 6.59 -16.34 -13.57
N LEU A 4 5.46 -15.81 -14.01
CA LEU A 4 4.37 -15.44 -13.11
C LEU A 4 3.81 -16.66 -12.40
N ARG A 5 3.39 -16.49 -11.15
CA ARG A 5 2.61 -17.50 -10.43
C ARG A 5 1.21 -17.60 -11.04
N PRO A 6 0.52 -18.75 -10.94
CA PRO A 6 -0.81 -18.93 -11.52
C PRO A 6 -1.80 -17.81 -11.17
N TYR A 7 -1.94 -17.48 -9.88
CA TYR A 7 -2.84 -16.40 -9.44
C TYR A 7 -2.47 -15.01 -9.97
N GLN A 8 -1.19 -14.78 -10.29
CA GLN A 8 -0.73 -13.51 -10.87
C GLN A 8 -1.14 -13.42 -12.34
N GLN A 9 -1.06 -14.53 -13.06
CA GLN A 9 -1.55 -14.62 -14.44
C GLN A 9 -3.08 -14.54 -14.47
N GLU A 10 -3.77 -15.26 -13.60
CA GLU A 10 -5.25 -15.20 -13.48
C GLU A 10 -5.74 -13.77 -13.21
N ALA A 11 -5.05 -13.02 -12.33
CA ALA A 11 -5.37 -11.62 -12.08
C ALA A 11 -5.22 -10.72 -13.33
N ILE A 12 -4.24 -11.00 -14.18
CA ILE A 12 -4.02 -10.30 -15.45
C ILE A 12 -5.11 -10.68 -16.46
N ASP A 13 -5.38 -11.97 -16.60
CA ASP A 13 -6.39 -12.50 -17.51
C ASP A 13 -7.79 -11.98 -17.14
N ALA A 14 -8.07 -11.85 -15.84
CA ALA A 14 -9.30 -11.26 -15.33
C ALA A 14 -9.47 -9.79 -15.75
N ILE A 15 -8.40 -9.00 -15.85
CA ILE A 15 -8.48 -7.62 -16.39
C ILE A 15 -8.93 -7.66 -17.84
N TYR A 16 -8.31 -8.52 -18.66
CA TYR A 16 -8.66 -8.64 -20.08
C TYR A 16 -10.11 -9.08 -20.25
N ALA A 17 -10.50 -10.18 -19.60
CA ALA A 17 -11.86 -10.72 -19.64
C ALA A 17 -12.90 -9.70 -19.15
N TYR A 18 -12.60 -8.94 -18.09
CA TYR A 18 -13.49 -7.89 -17.60
C TYR A 18 -13.81 -6.87 -18.70
N PHE A 19 -12.79 -6.38 -19.41
CA PHE A 19 -12.97 -5.35 -20.43
C PHE A 19 -13.48 -5.85 -21.79
N GLU A 20 -13.71 -7.15 -21.96
CA GLU A 20 -14.44 -7.68 -23.13
C GLU A 20 -15.91 -7.27 -23.08
N ASP A 21 -16.53 -7.39 -21.90
CA ASP A 21 -17.98 -7.20 -21.73
C ASP A 21 -18.38 -6.06 -20.77
N HIS A 22 -17.44 -5.48 -20.01
CA HIS A 22 -17.70 -4.42 -19.03
C HIS A 22 -16.99 -3.11 -19.36
N LYS A 23 -17.57 -2.00 -18.89
CA LYS A 23 -17.07 -0.62 -19.11
C LYS A 23 -16.76 0.13 -17.80
N GLY A 24 -16.74 -0.58 -16.68
CA GLY A 24 -16.49 0.01 -15.36
C GLY A 24 -15.02 0.09 -15.01
N ASN A 25 -14.76 0.33 -13.73
CA ASN A 25 -13.45 0.49 -13.14
C ASN A 25 -13.18 -0.68 -12.18
N PRO A 26 -12.53 -1.76 -12.62
CA PRO A 26 -12.38 -2.97 -11.83
C PRO A 26 -11.30 -2.83 -10.76
N LEU A 27 -11.47 -3.59 -9.67
CA LEU A 27 -10.47 -3.84 -8.64
C LEU A 27 -9.85 -5.23 -8.82
N LEU A 28 -8.53 -5.29 -8.62
CA LEU A 28 -7.82 -6.51 -8.26
C LEU A 28 -7.51 -6.49 -6.77
N VAL A 29 -8.05 -7.46 -6.04
CA VAL A 29 -7.81 -7.64 -4.61
C VAL A 29 -6.70 -8.65 -4.41
N LEU A 30 -5.50 -8.13 -4.16
CA LEU A 30 -4.28 -8.89 -4.03
C LEU A 30 -3.61 -8.53 -2.68
N PRO A 31 -3.46 -9.48 -1.75
CA PRO A 31 -2.87 -9.22 -0.44
C PRO A 31 -1.46 -8.64 -0.51
N THR A 32 -1.02 -8.00 0.57
CA THR A 32 0.38 -7.60 0.72
C THR A 32 1.29 -8.82 0.53
N ALA A 33 2.41 -8.63 -0.18
CA ALA A 33 3.33 -9.70 -0.60
C ALA A 33 2.79 -10.70 -1.65
N ALA A 34 1.58 -10.52 -2.19
CA ALA A 34 1.11 -11.28 -3.37
C ALA A 34 1.85 -10.88 -4.67
N GLY A 35 2.61 -9.79 -4.67
CA GLY A 35 3.34 -9.30 -5.84
C GLY A 35 2.53 -8.35 -6.72
N LYS A 36 1.73 -7.45 -6.13
CA LYS A 36 0.96 -6.40 -6.85
C LYS A 36 1.82 -5.63 -7.86
N ALA A 37 3.03 -5.22 -7.46
CA ALA A 37 3.97 -4.50 -8.33
C ALA A 37 4.37 -5.33 -9.57
N LEU A 38 4.55 -6.64 -9.41
CA LEU A 38 4.89 -7.56 -10.48
C LEU A 38 3.70 -7.77 -11.42
N VAL A 39 2.49 -7.98 -10.89
CA VAL A 39 1.25 -8.08 -11.68
C VAL A 39 1.05 -6.83 -12.52
N LEU A 40 1.19 -5.66 -11.89
CA LEU A 40 1.08 -4.37 -12.57
C LEU A 40 2.11 -4.24 -13.69
N SER A 41 3.35 -4.67 -13.44
CA SER A 41 4.43 -4.55 -14.41
C SER A 41 4.25 -5.49 -15.59
N ALA A 42 3.90 -6.76 -15.33
CA ALA A 42 3.66 -7.74 -16.36
C ALA A 42 2.42 -7.40 -17.21
N PHE A 43 1.35 -6.90 -16.58
CA PHE A 43 0.18 -6.39 -17.32
C PHE A 43 0.59 -5.24 -18.24
N SER A 44 1.35 -4.27 -17.72
CA SER A 44 1.76 -3.09 -18.50
C SER A 44 2.69 -3.47 -19.67
N GLU A 45 3.61 -4.42 -19.46
CA GLU A 45 4.44 -4.98 -20.53
C GLU A 45 3.59 -5.69 -21.59
N GLY A 46 2.63 -6.54 -21.19
CA GLY A 46 1.73 -7.25 -22.10
C GLY A 46 0.87 -6.31 -22.94
N VAL A 47 0.34 -5.24 -22.34
CA VAL A 47 -0.39 -4.18 -23.05
C VAL A 47 0.50 -3.52 -24.10
N LEU A 48 1.71 -3.07 -23.76
CA LEU A 48 2.57 -2.38 -24.74
C LEU A 48 3.14 -3.30 -25.82
N LYS A 49 3.33 -4.59 -25.53
CA LYS A 49 3.71 -5.57 -26.57
C LYS A 49 2.59 -5.81 -27.58
N THR A 50 1.34 -5.76 -27.12
CA THR A 50 0.16 -6.00 -27.97
C THR A 50 -0.30 -4.73 -28.69
N TRP A 51 -0.25 -3.60 -27.99
CA TRP A 51 -0.63 -2.28 -28.49
C TRP A 51 0.47 -1.26 -28.16
N PRO A 52 1.52 -1.17 -28.98
CA PRO A 52 2.67 -0.29 -28.74
C PRO A 52 2.30 1.19 -28.58
N ASP A 53 1.19 1.60 -29.19
CA ASP A 53 0.68 2.96 -29.18
C ASP A 53 -0.13 3.33 -27.90
N GLN A 54 -0.33 2.40 -26.98
CA GLN A 54 -0.95 2.70 -25.68
C GLN A 54 -0.01 3.43 -24.71
N ARG A 55 -0.59 4.23 -23.81
CA ARG A 55 0.12 4.89 -22.72
C ARG A 55 -0.52 4.59 -21.38
N ILE A 56 0.31 4.15 -20.44
CA ILE A 56 -0.08 3.62 -19.14
C ILE A 56 0.45 4.54 -18.04
N LEU A 57 -0.43 4.91 -17.13
CA LEU A 57 -0.09 5.69 -15.95
C LEU A 57 -0.31 4.84 -14.70
N VAL A 58 0.74 4.67 -13.90
CA VAL A 58 0.70 3.98 -12.62
C VAL A 58 0.74 5.02 -11.51
N VAL A 59 -0.34 5.13 -10.73
CA VAL A 59 -0.50 6.15 -9.69
C VAL A 59 -0.49 5.52 -8.31
N THR A 60 0.24 6.12 -7.38
CA THR A 60 0.21 5.76 -5.96
C THR A 60 0.41 6.98 -5.06
N HIS A 61 0.30 6.79 -3.75
CA HIS A 61 0.35 7.84 -2.73
C HIS A 61 1.75 8.13 -2.20
N SER A 62 2.62 7.11 -2.15
CA SER A 62 3.94 7.20 -1.52
C SER A 62 5.06 7.16 -2.54
N ARG A 63 6.10 7.94 -2.27
CA ARG A 63 7.32 7.98 -3.05
C ARG A 63 8.02 6.62 -3.11
N GLU A 64 8.03 5.91 -2.00
CA GLU A 64 8.68 4.63 -1.80
C GLU A 64 8.01 3.58 -2.71
N LEU A 65 6.68 3.59 -2.78
CA LEU A 65 5.92 2.73 -3.70
C LEU A 65 6.18 3.08 -5.17
N ILE A 66 6.29 4.37 -5.53
CA ILE A 66 6.66 4.78 -6.90
C ILE A 66 8.02 4.20 -7.29
N ALA A 67 9.02 4.37 -6.42
CA ALA A 67 10.37 3.88 -6.67
C ALA A 67 10.41 2.35 -6.75
N GLN A 68 9.69 1.67 -5.86
CA GLN A 68 9.57 0.21 -5.86
C GLN A 68 8.90 -0.31 -7.13
N ASN A 69 7.75 0.24 -7.52
CA ASN A 69 7.00 -0.21 -8.70
C ASN A 69 7.80 0.04 -10.00
N HIS A 70 8.48 1.19 -10.10
CA HIS A 70 9.38 1.45 -11.22
C HIS A 70 10.58 0.48 -11.25
N ALA A 71 11.18 0.18 -10.09
CA ALA A 71 12.30 -0.76 -10.01
C ALA A 71 11.86 -2.18 -10.38
N GLU A 72 10.67 -2.60 -9.96
CA GLU A 72 10.08 -3.90 -10.35
C GLU A 72 9.89 -3.97 -11.87
N MET A 73 9.34 -2.92 -12.49
CA MET A 73 9.18 -2.83 -13.95
C MET A 73 10.51 -2.98 -14.68
N VAL A 74 11.54 -2.21 -14.30
CA VAL A 74 12.85 -2.27 -14.95
C VAL A 74 13.55 -3.60 -14.66
N GLY A 75 13.31 -4.21 -13.50
CA GLY A 75 13.82 -5.55 -13.18
C GLY A 75 13.19 -6.64 -14.06
N LEU A 76 11.89 -6.54 -14.34
CA LEU A 76 11.16 -7.45 -15.22
C LEU A 76 11.51 -7.21 -16.71
N TRP A 77 11.47 -5.95 -17.13
CA TRP A 77 11.68 -5.49 -18.50
C TRP A 77 12.69 -4.33 -18.52
N PRO A 78 14.00 -4.61 -18.66
CA PRO A 78 15.05 -3.59 -18.59
C PRO A 78 14.93 -2.47 -19.63
N GLU A 79 14.39 -2.80 -20.82
CA GLU A 79 14.18 -1.86 -21.94
C GLU A 79 12.79 -1.20 -21.90
N ALA A 80 12.07 -1.30 -20.77
CA ALA A 80 10.75 -0.69 -20.65
C ALA A 80 10.84 0.82 -20.91
N PRO A 81 9.93 1.40 -21.71
CA PRO A 81 9.81 2.86 -21.88
C PRO A 81 9.13 3.49 -20.64
N ALA A 82 9.70 3.21 -19.47
CA ALA A 82 9.21 3.56 -18.16
C ALA A 82 9.91 4.81 -17.63
N GLY A 83 9.16 5.66 -16.94
CA GLY A 83 9.68 6.86 -16.32
C GLY A 83 8.99 7.21 -15.02
N ILE A 84 9.55 8.17 -14.29
CA ILE A 84 9.01 8.62 -13.01
C ILE A 84 8.55 10.08 -13.06
N TYR A 85 7.37 10.34 -12.49
CA TYR A 85 6.87 11.67 -12.20
C TYR A 85 6.57 11.83 -10.71
N SER A 86 7.55 12.31 -9.94
CA SER A 86 7.42 12.45 -8.49
C SER A 86 8.28 13.60 -7.97
N ALA A 87 7.63 14.57 -7.32
CA ALA A 87 8.33 15.66 -6.64
C ALA A 87 9.27 15.10 -5.55
N GLY A 88 8.83 14.06 -4.84
CA GLY A 88 9.60 13.43 -3.76
C GLY A 88 10.88 12.74 -4.24
N LEU A 89 10.92 12.30 -5.51
CA LEU A 89 12.12 11.71 -6.16
C LEU A 89 12.88 12.71 -7.01
N GLY A 90 12.41 13.95 -7.16
CA GLY A 90 13.02 14.94 -8.04
C GLY A 90 12.99 14.57 -9.53
N ARG A 91 12.06 13.71 -9.97
CA ARG A 91 11.95 13.22 -11.36
C ARG A 91 10.67 13.70 -12.03
N ARG A 92 10.77 14.06 -13.32
CA ARG A 92 9.74 14.70 -14.15
C ARG A 92 9.76 14.19 -15.59
N GLU A 93 9.62 12.89 -15.77
CA GLU A 93 9.70 12.24 -17.09
C GLU A 93 8.30 12.05 -17.70
N ALA A 94 7.56 13.14 -17.88
CA ALA A 94 6.16 13.10 -18.27
C ALA A 94 5.93 12.28 -19.56
N ASP A 95 6.84 12.32 -20.53
CA ASP A 95 6.69 11.69 -21.84
C ASP A 95 6.82 10.15 -21.85
N ALA A 96 7.10 9.51 -20.71
CA ALA A 96 7.22 8.06 -20.63
C ALA A 96 5.91 7.35 -21.02
N ARG A 97 6.05 6.18 -21.66
CA ARG A 97 4.91 5.33 -22.08
C ARG A 97 4.31 4.58 -20.90
N ILE A 98 5.13 4.20 -19.92
CA ILE A 98 4.72 3.70 -18.63
C ILE A 98 5.18 4.70 -17.57
N LEU A 99 4.27 5.52 -17.07
CA LEU A 99 4.62 6.60 -16.17
C LEU A 99 4.24 6.24 -14.73
N PHE A 100 5.24 6.09 -13.85
CA PHE A 100 5.03 5.89 -12.42
C PHE A 100 4.97 7.24 -11.72
N ALA A 101 3.82 7.57 -11.13
CA ALA A 101 3.53 8.90 -10.63
C ALA A 101 2.93 8.90 -9.22
N GLY A 102 3.28 9.94 -8.47
CA GLY A 102 2.63 10.23 -7.20
C GLY A 102 1.40 11.10 -7.43
N ILE A 103 0.23 10.73 -6.90
CA ILE A 103 -1.01 11.51 -7.09
C ILE A 103 -0.84 12.98 -6.70
N GLN A 104 -0.13 13.25 -5.59
CA GLN A 104 0.17 14.60 -5.12
C GLN A 104 0.97 15.44 -6.12
N SER A 105 1.74 14.80 -7.01
CA SER A 105 2.52 15.46 -8.04
C SER A 105 1.72 15.74 -9.31
N VAL A 106 0.75 14.89 -9.66
CA VAL A 106 0.08 14.91 -10.97
C VAL A 106 -1.35 15.45 -10.96
N HIS A 107 -2.03 15.49 -9.81
CA HIS A 107 -3.48 15.73 -9.77
C HIS A 107 -3.97 17.08 -10.34
N ARG A 108 -3.07 18.05 -10.55
CA ARG A 108 -3.35 19.37 -11.17
C ARG A 108 -2.67 19.56 -12.53
N ARG A 109 -2.03 18.52 -13.06
CA ARG A 109 -1.13 18.58 -14.21
C ARG A 109 -1.62 17.69 -15.35
N THR A 110 -2.93 17.46 -15.45
CA THR A 110 -3.51 16.59 -16.50
C THR A 110 -3.14 17.04 -17.91
N VAL A 111 -2.99 18.34 -18.16
CA VAL A 111 -2.53 18.87 -19.46
C VAL A 111 -1.06 18.52 -19.75
N GLU A 112 -0.19 18.61 -18.74
CA GLU A 112 1.23 18.23 -18.87
C GLU A 112 1.40 16.72 -19.00
N ILE A 113 0.61 15.94 -18.24
CA ILE A 113 0.57 14.49 -18.41
C ILE A 113 0.01 14.14 -19.78
N GLY A 114 -1.06 14.77 -20.24
CA GLY A 114 -1.62 14.56 -21.57
C GLY A 114 -2.39 13.23 -21.69
N HIS A 115 -2.35 12.64 -22.89
CA HIS A 115 -3.13 11.44 -23.23
C HIS A 115 -2.65 10.17 -22.50
N CYS A 116 -3.55 9.51 -21.78
CA CYS A 116 -3.35 8.17 -21.21
C CYS A 116 -4.50 7.27 -21.62
N ASP A 117 -4.23 5.99 -21.87
CA ASP A 117 -5.24 4.99 -22.16
C ASP A 117 -5.64 4.20 -20.92
N LEU A 118 -4.67 3.97 -20.02
CA LEU A 118 -4.83 3.19 -18.81
C LEU A 118 -4.31 3.94 -17.60
N VAL A 119 -5.09 3.96 -16.52
CA VAL A 119 -4.65 4.39 -15.19
C VAL A 119 -4.73 3.21 -14.23
N LEU A 120 -3.58 2.77 -13.75
CA LEU A 120 -3.43 1.74 -12.73
C LEU A 120 -3.20 2.41 -11.38
N ILE A 121 -4.09 2.18 -10.42
CA ILE A 121 -4.04 2.79 -9.10
C ILE A 121 -3.57 1.74 -8.10
N ASP A 122 -2.38 1.91 -7.54
CA ASP A 122 -1.88 1.07 -6.45
C ASP A 122 -2.30 1.64 -5.08
N GLU A 123 -2.59 0.73 -4.15
CA GLU A 123 -3.22 1.03 -2.86
C GLU A 123 -4.52 1.85 -2.99
N ALA A 124 -5.42 1.38 -3.85
CA ALA A 124 -6.72 1.99 -4.11
C ALA A 124 -7.55 2.27 -2.84
N HIS A 125 -7.32 1.51 -1.77
CA HIS A 125 -7.95 1.73 -0.47
C HIS A 125 -7.58 3.07 0.20
N LEU A 126 -6.53 3.76 -0.23
CA LEU A 126 -6.14 5.08 0.27
C LEU A 126 -6.88 6.24 -0.42
N ILE A 127 -7.69 5.98 -1.46
CA ILE A 127 -8.47 7.02 -2.13
C ILE A 127 -9.65 7.44 -1.25
N PRO A 128 -9.72 8.67 -0.73
CA PRO A 128 -10.82 9.04 0.16
C PRO A 128 -12.18 8.91 -0.54
N VAL A 129 -13.25 8.69 0.23
CA VAL A 129 -14.62 8.49 -0.31
C VAL A 129 -15.18 9.77 -0.91
N ALA A 130 -14.75 10.93 -0.41
CA ALA A 130 -15.28 12.22 -0.80
C ALA A 130 -15.29 12.42 -2.34
N SER A 131 -16.41 12.94 -2.85
CA SER A 131 -16.66 13.15 -4.28
C SER A 131 -15.70 14.14 -4.95
N ALA A 132 -14.95 14.95 -4.19
CA ALA A 132 -14.03 15.95 -4.71
C ALA A 132 -12.54 15.65 -4.39
N THR A 133 -12.14 14.38 -4.42
CA THR A 133 -10.75 13.97 -4.12
C THR A 133 -9.77 14.30 -5.24
N MET A 134 -8.47 14.32 -4.90
CA MET A 134 -7.39 14.47 -5.88
C MET A 134 -7.49 13.46 -7.02
N TYR A 135 -7.86 12.21 -6.72
CA TYR A 135 -8.01 11.16 -7.74
C TYR A 135 -9.15 11.43 -8.70
N ARG A 136 -10.33 11.79 -8.21
CA ARG A 136 -11.48 12.08 -9.10
C ARG A 136 -11.18 13.21 -10.05
N ARG A 137 -10.72 14.36 -9.55
CA ARG A 137 -10.36 15.50 -10.40
C ARG A 137 -9.29 15.13 -11.43
N PHE A 138 -8.33 14.31 -11.03
CA PHE A 138 -7.26 13.87 -11.91
C PHE A 138 -7.79 12.94 -13.00
N ILE A 139 -8.58 11.94 -12.64
CA ILE A 139 -9.20 10.99 -13.57
C ILE A 139 -10.17 11.72 -14.50
N ASP A 140 -11.05 12.58 -13.98
CA ASP A 140 -11.97 13.39 -14.78
C ASP A 140 -11.22 14.25 -15.82
N GLY A 141 -10.11 14.86 -15.40
CA GLY A 141 -9.27 15.65 -16.29
C GLY A 141 -8.55 14.82 -17.36
N LEU A 142 -8.16 13.58 -17.06
CA LEU A 142 -7.63 12.64 -18.06
C LEU A 142 -8.74 12.11 -18.98
N THR A 143 -9.91 11.79 -18.44
CA THR A 143 -11.09 11.35 -19.21
C THR A 143 -11.58 12.42 -20.18
N ALA A 144 -11.47 13.71 -19.81
CA ALA A 144 -11.76 14.82 -20.72
C ALA A 144 -10.80 14.87 -21.93
N ILE A 145 -9.55 14.39 -21.76
CA ILE A 145 -8.57 14.27 -22.85
C ILE A 145 -8.80 13.00 -23.65
N ASN A 146 -9.07 11.88 -22.99
CA ASN A 146 -9.37 10.58 -23.59
C ASN A 146 -10.64 9.97 -22.97
N PRO A 147 -11.81 10.10 -23.64
CA PRO A 147 -13.06 9.52 -23.16
C PRO A 147 -13.07 7.98 -23.11
N LYS A 148 -12.06 7.31 -23.68
CA LYS A 148 -11.90 5.85 -23.64
C LYS A 148 -10.95 5.37 -22.54
N LEU A 149 -10.51 6.28 -21.64
CA LEU A 149 -9.64 5.96 -20.53
C LEU A 149 -10.22 4.81 -19.68
N LYS A 150 -9.40 3.82 -19.38
CA LYS A 150 -9.71 2.72 -18.47
C LYS A 150 -8.98 2.92 -17.14
N VAL A 151 -9.69 2.71 -16.02
CA VAL A 151 -9.13 2.83 -14.67
C VAL A 151 -9.20 1.48 -13.98
N ILE A 152 -8.07 1.00 -13.46
CA ILE A 152 -7.96 -0.28 -12.75
C ILE A 152 -7.34 -0.01 -11.38
N GLY A 153 -7.94 -0.51 -10.31
CA GLY A 153 -7.40 -0.39 -8.96
C GLY A 153 -6.80 -1.69 -8.45
N LEU A 154 -5.71 -1.60 -7.70
CA LEU A 154 -5.10 -2.70 -6.98
C LEU A 154 -5.13 -2.37 -5.49
N THR A 155 -5.55 -3.33 -4.67
CA THR A 155 -5.57 -3.16 -3.21
C THR A 155 -5.41 -4.48 -2.48
N ALA A 156 -4.88 -4.44 -1.26
CA ALA A 156 -4.94 -5.57 -0.34
C ALA A 156 -6.23 -5.57 0.50
N THR A 157 -6.90 -4.42 0.60
CA THR A 157 -8.03 -4.19 1.51
C THR A 157 -9.16 -3.50 0.75
N PRO A 158 -10.14 -4.25 0.21
CA PRO A 158 -11.27 -3.66 -0.51
C PRO A 158 -12.35 -3.11 0.43
N TYR A 159 -12.23 -3.32 1.74
CA TYR A 159 -13.18 -2.86 2.75
C TYR A 159 -12.56 -1.77 3.65
N ARG A 160 -13.31 -0.73 3.95
CA ARG A 160 -12.98 0.34 4.90
C ARG A 160 -14.01 0.38 6.02
N LEU A 161 -13.55 0.47 7.26
CA LEU A 161 -14.44 0.53 8.44
C LEU A 161 -15.47 1.66 8.34
N GLU A 162 -15.07 2.84 7.87
CA GLU A 162 -15.96 4.00 7.81
C GLU A 162 -16.96 3.98 6.65
N SER A 163 -16.67 3.26 5.56
CA SER A 163 -17.37 3.45 4.28
C SER A 163 -17.73 2.18 3.51
N GLY A 164 -17.40 1.00 4.04
CA GLY A 164 -17.72 -0.27 3.40
C GLY A 164 -16.78 -0.62 2.24
N MET A 165 -17.31 -1.32 1.24
CA MET A 165 -16.52 -1.79 0.10
C MET A 165 -16.17 -0.66 -0.87
N LEU A 166 -14.98 -0.71 -1.47
CA LEU A 166 -14.47 0.31 -2.40
C LEU A 166 -15.29 0.49 -3.69
N HIS A 167 -16.06 -0.53 -4.05
CA HIS A 167 -16.89 -0.57 -5.25
C HIS A 167 -18.38 -0.33 -4.96
N GLU A 168 -18.74 -0.13 -3.69
CA GLU A 168 -20.11 0.10 -3.25
C GLU A 168 -20.29 1.56 -2.80
N GLY A 169 -21.55 2.00 -2.76
CA GLY A 169 -21.93 3.33 -2.28
C GLY A 169 -22.03 4.39 -3.38
N GLU A 170 -22.76 5.46 -3.05
CA GLU A 170 -23.01 6.54 -4.01
C GLU A 170 -21.70 7.23 -4.38
N GLY A 171 -21.46 7.29 -5.70
CA GLY A 171 -20.27 7.90 -6.24
C GLY A 171 -19.01 7.07 -6.03
N ALA A 172 -19.03 5.76 -5.80
CA ALA A 172 -17.82 4.93 -5.80
C ALA A 172 -16.97 5.16 -7.08
N LEU A 173 -15.64 5.16 -6.94
CA LEU A 173 -14.75 5.29 -8.12
C LEU A 173 -14.65 3.96 -8.86
N PHE A 174 -14.55 2.88 -8.11
CA PHE A 174 -14.52 1.52 -8.62
C PHE A 174 -15.94 0.98 -8.69
N THR A 175 -16.19 0.06 -9.60
CA THR A 175 -17.53 -0.48 -9.86
C THR A 175 -17.63 -1.97 -9.57
N ASP A 176 -16.51 -2.69 -9.68
CA ASP A 176 -16.49 -4.15 -9.62
C ASP A 176 -15.18 -4.68 -9.01
N ILE A 177 -15.20 -5.93 -8.59
CA ILE A 177 -13.98 -6.71 -8.31
C ILE A 177 -13.82 -7.71 -9.45
N ALA A 178 -12.78 -7.55 -10.26
CA ALA A 178 -12.49 -8.47 -11.37
C ALA A 178 -11.76 -9.73 -10.90
N TYR A 179 -10.93 -9.61 -9.85
CA TYR A 179 -10.20 -10.73 -9.28
C TYR A 179 -9.96 -10.50 -7.79
N GLU A 180 -10.05 -11.55 -7.01
CA GLU A 180 -9.69 -11.57 -5.60
C GLU A 180 -8.99 -12.88 -5.27
N ILE A 181 -7.88 -12.78 -4.54
CA ILE A 181 -7.26 -13.92 -3.88
C ILE A 181 -7.03 -13.58 -2.41
N SER A 182 -7.45 -14.48 -1.52
CA SER A 182 -7.34 -14.24 -0.09
C SER A 182 -5.93 -14.52 0.45
N VAL A 183 -5.60 -13.91 1.60
CA VAL A 183 -4.38 -14.23 2.36
C VAL A 183 -4.34 -15.73 2.68
N ARG A 184 -5.50 -16.31 3.02
CA ARG A 184 -5.62 -17.73 3.38
C ARG A 184 -5.23 -18.63 2.21
N GLU A 185 -5.76 -18.36 1.02
CA GLU A 185 -5.41 -19.14 -0.17
C GLU A 185 -3.92 -19.07 -0.49
N LEU A 186 -3.31 -17.88 -0.37
CA LEU A 186 -1.87 -17.74 -0.58
C LEU A 186 -1.03 -18.45 0.49
N ILE A 187 -1.50 -18.57 1.73
CA ILE A 187 -0.86 -19.39 2.77
C ILE A 187 -1.01 -20.88 2.43
N ASP A 188 -2.22 -21.32 2.08
CA ASP A 188 -2.53 -22.73 1.78
C ASP A 188 -1.75 -23.22 0.54
N GLN A 189 -1.48 -22.33 -0.43
CA GLN A 189 -0.65 -22.58 -1.61
C GLN A 189 0.87 -22.45 -1.35
N GLY A 190 1.28 -22.07 -0.13
CA GLY A 190 2.70 -21.92 0.23
C GLY A 190 3.38 -20.66 -0.33
N TYR A 191 2.61 -19.69 -0.82
CA TYR A 191 3.12 -18.42 -1.33
C TYR A 191 3.35 -17.37 -0.25
N LEU A 192 2.60 -17.44 0.85
CA LEU A 192 2.78 -16.64 2.06
C LEU A 192 3.14 -17.53 3.25
N CYS A 193 3.88 -16.96 4.20
CA CYS A 193 4.20 -17.66 5.44
C CYS A 193 2.94 -17.85 6.30
N PRO A 194 2.83 -18.98 7.02
CA PRO A 194 1.73 -19.21 7.94
C PRO A 194 1.75 -18.17 9.07
N LEU A 195 0.58 -17.66 9.42
CA LEU A 195 0.43 -16.76 10.55
C LEU A 195 0.43 -17.55 11.86
N VAL A 196 1.39 -17.26 12.73
CA VAL A 196 1.39 -17.76 14.11
C VAL A 196 0.87 -16.66 15.01
N SER A 197 -0.35 -16.84 15.53
CA SER A 197 -0.96 -15.90 16.47
C SER A 197 -0.87 -16.44 17.90
N LYS A 198 -0.78 -15.52 18.85
CA LYS A 198 -0.73 -15.83 20.28
C LYS A 198 -1.62 -14.85 21.02
N GLN A 199 -2.41 -15.36 21.97
CA GLN A 199 -3.23 -14.52 22.84
C GLN A 199 -2.36 -13.87 23.92
N PRO A 200 -2.28 -12.53 24.03
CA PRO A 200 -1.54 -11.82 25.09
C PRO A 200 -1.95 -12.29 26.49
N LYS A 201 -1.01 -12.41 27.45
CA LYS A 201 -1.38 -12.73 28.85
C LYS A 201 -2.02 -11.52 29.51
N THR A 202 -1.50 -10.33 29.20
CA THR A 202 -2.05 -9.06 29.68
C THR A 202 -3.35 -8.75 28.95
N LYS A 203 -4.45 -8.62 29.71
CA LYS A 203 -5.73 -8.16 29.19
C LYS A 203 -5.82 -6.65 29.28
N LEU A 204 -6.10 -6.00 28.17
CA LEU A 204 -6.36 -4.56 28.11
C LEU A 204 -7.80 -4.29 28.55
N ASN A 205 -8.00 -3.28 29.39
CA ASN A 205 -9.34 -2.82 29.75
C ASN A 205 -9.68 -1.57 28.93
N LEU A 206 -10.60 -1.73 27.98
CA LEU A 206 -11.03 -0.65 27.09
C LEU A 206 -12.47 -0.18 27.37
N ALA A 207 -13.08 -0.58 28.49
CA ALA A 207 -14.50 -0.31 28.76
C ALA A 207 -14.88 1.18 28.80
N GLY A 208 -13.91 2.07 29.04
CA GLY A 208 -14.09 3.53 29.05
C GLY A 208 -13.61 4.24 27.78
N VAL A 209 -13.16 3.50 26.75
CA VAL A 209 -12.64 4.10 25.52
C VAL A 209 -13.79 4.31 24.53
N GLY A 210 -14.08 5.56 24.21
CA GLY A 210 -15.08 5.94 23.24
C GLY A 210 -14.72 5.49 21.83
N SER A 211 -15.73 5.41 20.98
CA SER A 211 -15.58 5.08 19.56
C SER A 211 -16.33 6.07 18.68
N ARG A 212 -15.75 6.42 17.52
CA ARG A 212 -16.33 7.29 16.51
C ARG A 212 -16.07 6.68 15.14
N GLY A 213 -17.13 6.49 14.35
CA GLY A 213 -17.00 5.90 13.01
C GLY A 213 -16.54 4.43 13.01
N GLY A 214 -16.78 3.70 14.11
CA GLY A 214 -16.32 2.32 14.26
C GLY A 214 -14.87 2.17 14.74
N GLU A 215 -14.14 3.27 14.90
CA GLU A 215 -12.78 3.28 15.44
C GLU A 215 -12.74 3.87 16.85
N PHE A 216 -11.77 3.44 17.67
CA PHE A 216 -11.54 4.04 18.98
C PHE A 216 -11.06 5.49 18.86
N ILE A 217 -11.44 6.33 19.83
CA ILE A 217 -10.87 7.67 19.95
C ILE A 217 -9.39 7.52 20.35
N ALA A 218 -8.48 7.87 19.44
CA ALA A 218 -7.05 7.58 19.56
C ALA A 218 -6.41 8.07 20.88
N SER A 219 -6.77 9.27 21.33
CA SER A 219 -6.26 9.82 22.61
C SER A 219 -6.74 9.02 23.83
N GLU A 220 -7.98 8.55 23.81
CA GLU A 220 -8.54 7.74 24.91
C GLU A 220 -7.95 6.33 24.89
N LEU A 221 -7.76 5.75 23.70
CA LEU A 221 -7.09 4.47 23.54
C LEU A 221 -5.65 4.53 24.07
N GLN A 222 -4.88 5.55 23.68
CA GLN A 222 -3.51 5.74 24.17
C GLN A 222 -3.50 5.84 25.70
N ALA A 223 -4.35 6.68 26.29
CA ALA A 223 -4.42 6.81 27.75
C ALA A 223 -4.75 5.48 28.46
N ALA A 224 -5.60 4.64 27.86
CA ALA A 224 -5.99 3.36 28.45
C ALA A 224 -4.88 2.29 28.39
N VAL A 225 -4.04 2.29 27.35
CA VAL A 225 -3.06 1.21 27.10
C VAL A 225 -1.62 1.60 27.38
N ASP A 226 -1.27 2.87 27.30
CA ASP A 226 0.07 3.40 27.58
C ASP A 226 0.30 3.52 29.09
N GLN A 227 0.39 2.36 29.73
CA GLN A 227 0.61 2.21 31.16
C GLN A 227 1.89 1.41 31.34
N GLU A 228 2.80 1.87 32.21
CA GLU A 228 4.13 1.26 32.37
C GLU A 228 4.06 -0.26 32.56
N ALA A 229 3.15 -0.74 33.41
CA ALA A 229 2.98 -2.17 33.65
C ALA A 229 2.51 -2.94 32.41
N ILE A 230 1.65 -2.36 31.58
CA ILE A 230 1.15 -2.96 30.33
C ILE A 230 2.27 -2.98 29.30
N THR A 231 2.93 -1.86 29.07
CA THR A 231 4.06 -1.72 28.13
C THR A 231 5.18 -2.69 28.47
N ARG A 232 5.60 -2.74 29.74
CA ARG A 232 6.62 -3.66 30.26
C ARG A 232 6.22 -5.13 30.04
N ALA A 233 4.96 -5.47 30.30
CA ALA A 233 4.47 -6.83 30.09
C ALA A 233 4.46 -7.21 28.59
N ALA A 234 3.98 -6.32 27.73
CA ALA A 234 3.95 -6.53 26.28
C ALA A 234 5.36 -6.71 25.71
N VAL A 235 6.30 -5.83 26.04
CA VAL A 235 7.70 -5.93 25.60
C VAL A 235 8.36 -7.21 26.12
N SER A 236 8.06 -7.65 27.35
CA SER A 236 8.56 -8.93 27.88
C SER A 236 8.10 -10.11 27.03
N GLU A 237 6.83 -10.12 26.63
CA GLU A 237 6.31 -11.17 25.75
C GLU A 237 6.96 -11.11 24.37
N ILE A 238 7.09 -9.92 23.77
CA ILE A 238 7.74 -9.75 22.46
C ILE A 238 9.16 -10.30 22.49
N ILE A 239 9.95 -9.99 23.53
CA ILE A 239 11.31 -10.51 23.67
C ILE A 239 11.32 -12.03 23.81
N THR A 240 10.43 -12.57 24.64
CA THR A 240 10.38 -14.02 24.91
C THR A 240 10.01 -14.81 23.66
N TYR A 241 8.95 -14.39 22.95
CA TYR A 241 8.47 -15.12 21.77
C TYR A 241 9.21 -14.73 20.48
N GLY A 242 9.87 -13.58 20.46
CA GLY A 242 10.61 -13.05 19.34
C GLY A 242 12.10 -13.33 19.38
N GLU A 243 12.60 -14.08 20.37
CA GLU A 243 14.04 -14.32 20.61
C GLU A 243 14.76 -14.84 19.35
N ASP A 244 14.12 -15.74 18.60
CA ASP A 244 14.62 -16.33 17.36
C ASP A 244 14.34 -15.47 16.11
N ARG A 245 13.64 -14.35 16.27
CA ARG A 245 13.27 -13.43 15.18
C ARG A 245 14.28 -12.30 15.05
N LYS A 246 14.60 -12.00 13.79
CA LYS A 246 15.63 -11.02 13.41
C LYS A 246 15.18 -9.57 13.53
N SER A 247 13.89 -9.32 13.31
CA SER A 247 13.34 -7.97 13.23
C SER A 247 11.91 -7.95 13.79
N TRP A 248 11.57 -6.92 14.56
CA TRP A 248 10.29 -6.76 15.26
C TRP A 248 9.64 -5.44 14.86
N LEU A 249 8.35 -5.47 14.57
CA LEU A 249 7.53 -4.29 14.35
C LEU A 249 6.51 -4.18 15.49
N ALA A 250 6.45 -3.02 16.13
CA ALA A 250 5.51 -2.72 17.20
C ALA A 250 4.56 -1.60 16.75
N PHE A 251 3.29 -1.95 16.54
CA PHE A 251 2.24 -0.99 16.22
C PHE A 251 1.62 -0.47 17.51
N CYS A 252 1.81 0.82 17.77
CA CYS A 252 1.43 1.45 19.03
C CYS A 252 0.15 2.27 18.86
N SER A 253 -0.52 2.58 19.97
CA SER A 253 -1.80 3.31 19.96
C SER A 253 -1.64 4.83 19.78
N GLY A 254 -0.41 5.33 19.68
CA GLY A 254 -0.09 6.72 19.43
C GLY A 254 1.39 7.05 19.69
N VAL A 255 1.75 8.32 19.49
CA VAL A 255 3.15 8.78 19.44
C VAL A 255 3.86 8.57 20.78
N ASP A 256 3.24 8.92 21.91
CA ASP A 256 3.89 8.78 23.21
C ASP A 256 4.03 7.31 23.59
N HIS A 257 3.02 6.50 23.31
CA HIS A 257 3.08 5.05 23.56
C HIS A 257 4.21 4.39 22.75
N ALA A 258 4.39 4.77 21.47
CA ALA A 258 5.51 4.29 20.67
C ALA A 258 6.88 4.70 21.25
N ARG A 259 6.99 5.92 21.82
CA ARG A 259 8.21 6.36 22.51
C ARG A 259 8.47 5.52 23.75
N HIS A 260 7.48 5.31 24.61
CA HIS A 260 7.60 4.48 25.81
C HIS A 260 7.93 3.01 25.48
N VAL A 261 7.32 2.44 24.43
CA VAL A 261 7.65 1.10 23.93
C VAL A 261 9.10 1.03 23.45
N ALA A 262 9.57 2.02 22.68
CA ALA A 262 10.94 2.06 22.21
C ALA A 262 11.95 2.22 23.36
N GLU A 263 11.63 3.05 24.36
CA GLU A 263 12.42 3.19 25.59
C GLU A 263 12.49 1.88 26.37
N GLU A 264 11.38 1.15 26.49
CA GLU A 264 11.33 -0.14 27.18
C GLU A 264 12.09 -1.24 26.43
N PHE A 265 12.14 -1.22 25.09
CA PHE A 265 13.07 -2.08 24.35
C PHE A 265 14.53 -1.72 24.64
N ARG A 266 14.87 -0.42 24.58
CA ARG A 266 16.24 0.07 24.80
C ARG A 266 16.74 -0.19 26.22
N SER A 267 15.87 -0.06 27.23
CA SER A 267 16.19 -0.36 28.64
C SER A 267 16.62 -1.82 28.85
N ARG A 268 16.20 -2.71 27.95
CA ARG A 268 16.55 -4.15 27.93
C ARG A 268 17.66 -4.49 26.95
N GLY A 269 18.37 -3.48 26.43
CA GLY A 269 19.47 -3.66 25.49
C GLY A 269 19.04 -4.03 24.06
N ILE A 270 17.76 -3.87 23.71
CA ILE A 270 17.26 -4.11 22.35
C ILE A 270 17.29 -2.79 21.57
N SER A 271 17.96 -2.77 20.42
CA SER A 271 17.95 -1.60 19.55
C SER A 271 16.53 -1.37 19.00
N CYS A 272 16.01 -0.18 19.26
CA CYS A 272 14.70 0.24 18.78
C CYS A 272 14.75 1.67 18.26
N GLU A 273 14.04 1.94 17.16
CA GLU A 273 13.78 3.29 16.66
C GLU A 273 12.29 3.51 16.45
N THR A 274 11.89 4.78 16.38
CA THR A 274 10.50 5.17 16.15
C THR A 274 10.31 5.88 14.81
N ILE A 275 9.19 5.62 14.13
CA ILE A 275 8.78 6.38 12.94
C ILE A 275 7.36 6.91 13.14
N PHE A 276 7.18 8.21 12.96
CA PHE A 276 5.92 8.93 13.08
C PHE A 276 5.53 9.58 11.75
N GLY A 277 4.35 10.18 11.68
CA GLY A 277 3.91 10.92 10.48
C GLY A 277 4.81 12.11 10.14
N ASP A 278 5.36 12.78 11.16
CA ASP A 278 6.19 13.99 11.05
C ASP A 278 7.70 13.71 11.06
N THR A 279 8.14 12.45 11.17
CA THR A 279 9.57 12.10 11.09
C THR A 279 10.18 12.66 9.81
N PRO A 280 11.25 13.48 9.90
CA PRO A 280 11.94 14.05 8.75
C PRO A 280 12.32 12.98 7.73
N LYS A 281 12.23 13.36 6.45
CA LYS A 281 12.38 12.44 5.32
C LYS A 281 13.70 11.66 5.34
N ASP A 282 14.83 12.36 5.47
CA ASP A 282 16.16 11.74 5.44
C ASP A 282 16.39 10.85 6.66
N GLU A 283 15.78 11.20 7.81
CA GLU A 283 15.80 10.39 9.02
C GLU A 283 14.97 9.11 8.85
N ARG A 284 13.74 9.21 8.32
CA ARG A 284 12.89 8.05 8.01
C ARG A 284 13.61 7.08 7.06
N ASP A 285 14.20 7.59 5.98
CA ASP A 285 14.92 6.78 5.00
C ASP A 285 16.11 6.05 5.65
N ARG A 286 16.86 6.74 6.51
CA ARG A 286 17.96 6.16 7.28
C ARG A 286 17.48 5.04 8.22
N ILE A 287 16.43 5.30 9.02
CA ILE A 287 15.90 4.31 9.97
C ILE A 287 15.42 3.06 9.22
N ILE A 288 14.65 3.22 8.15
CA ILE A 288 14.16 2.09 7.33
C ILE A 288 15.33 1.29 6.75
N ALA A 289 16.35 1.95 6.21
CA ALA A 289 17.50 1.27 5.64
C ALA A 289 18.27 0.47 6.71
N THR A 290 18.50 1.04 7.88
CA THR A 290 19.18 0.41 9.02
C THR A 290 18.36 -0.76 9.58
N PHE A 291 17.03 -0.65 9.67
CA PHE A 291 16.15 -1.75 10.06
C PHE A 291 16.18 -2.90 9.06
N LYS A 292 16.14 -2.62 7.74
CA LYS A 292 16.26 -3.63 6.67
C LYS A 292 17.60 -4.37 6.70
N ARG A 293 18.69 -3.69 7.10
CA ARG A 293 20.01 -4.30 7.32
C ARG A 293 20.14 -5.05 8.65
N GLN A 294 19.07 -5.11 9.46
CA GLN A 294 19.04 -5.77 10.77
C GLN A 294 20.01 -5.15 11.80
N GLU A 295 20.41 -3.89 11.59
CA GLU A 295 21.22 -3.12 12.54
C GLU A 295 20.37 -2.58 13.70
N ILE A 296 19.07 -2.37 13.46
CA ILE A 296 18.05 -2.12 14.49
C ILE A 296 17.13 -3.33 14.55
N ARG A 297 16.88 -3.86 15.75
CA ARG A 297 16.05 -5.05 15.93
C ARG A 297 14.56 -4.74 15.96
N ALA A 298 14.15 -3.62 16.56
CA ALA A 298 12.75 -3.25 16.71
C ALA A 298 12.42 -1.88 16.09
N LEU A 299 11.26 -1.76 15.46
CA LEU A 299 10.72 -0.48 15.01
C LEU A 299 9.35 -0.28 15.66
N ALA A 300 9.18 0.82 16.39
CA ALA A 300 7.89 1.21 16.97
C ALA A 300 7.27 2.35 16.15
N SER A 301 5.98 2.22 15.83
CA SER A 301 5.23 3.23 15.06
C SER A 301 3.84 3.42 15.61
#